data_AF-A0A8S2S831-F1
#
_entry.id   AF-A0A8S2S831-F1
#
_cell.length_a   1.000
_cell.length_b   1.000
_cell.length_c   1.000
_cell.angle_alpha   90.00
_cell.angle_beta   90.00
_cell.angle_gamma   90.00
#
_symmetry.space_group_name_H-M   'P 1'
#
loop_
_entity.id
_entity.type
_entity.pdbx_description
1 polymer ?
#
loop_
_entity_poly.entity_id
_entity_poly.type
_entity_poly.pdbx_seq_one_letter_code
_entity_poly.pdbx_strand_id
1 'polypeptide(L)'
;LYERGTCQAVYLHVLYSNKQAIKFYQSKSFQYRVHLPHYYCIKGENLDGYCFALYLNGGYPPFSLTDFLSSWWTYMIERNPCRLIQIVRHFVANKFTFKDDHQRTSSYKQISRII
;
A
#
# COMPACT_ATOMS: atom_id res chain seq x y z
N LEU A 1 39.05 2.63 -5.38
CA LEU A 1 37.87 3.50 -5.59
C LEU A 1 36.64 2.69 -5.21
N TYR A 2 36.06 2.99 -4.06
CA TYR A 2 34.95 2.26 -3.44
C TYR A 2 33.75 2.19 -4.42
N GLU A 3 33.17 1.01 -4.64
CA GLU A 3 32.00 0.78 -5.51
C GLU A 3 30.75 1.53 -5.00
N ARG A 4 30.70 2.84 -5.21
CA ARG A 4 29.59 3.72 -4.78
C ARG A 4 28.27 3.44 -5.52
N GLY A 5 28.26 2.53 -6.50
CA GLY A 5 27.14 2.34 -7.44
C GLY A 5 26.17 1.21 -7.10
N THR A 6 26.51 0.27 -6.21
CA THR A 6 25.68 -0.94 -5.99
C THR A 6 24.83 -0.91 -4.72
N CYS A 7 25.18 -0.09 -3.73
CA CYS A 7 24.42 0.00 -2.48
C CYS A 7 23.14 0.82 -2.68
N GLN A 8 21.98 0.18 -2.48
CA GLN A 8 20.65 0.78 -2.67
C GLN A 8 19.98 1.20 -1.35
N ALA A 9 20.41 0.64 -0.23
CA ALA A 9 19.85 0.95 1.08
C ALA A 9 20.83 0.62 2.21
N VAL A 10 20.74 1.39 3.29
CA VAL A 10 21.41 1.14 4.56
C VAL A 10 20.35 0.88 5.62
N TYR A 11 20.38 -0.32 6.20
CA TYR A 11 19.50 -0.70 7.30
C TYR A 11 20.29 -0.70 8.61
N LEU A 12 19.64 -0.24 9.68
CA LEU A 12 20.22 -0.28 11.02
C LEU A 12 19.16 -0.55 12.07
N HIS A 13 19.58 -1.12 13.19
CA HIS A 13 18.74 -1.40 14.34
C HIS A 13 19.18 -0.52 15.51
N VAL A 14 18.20 0.04 16.20
CA VAL A 14 18.41 0.92 17.36
C VAL A 14 17.58 0.40 18.50
N LEU A 15 18.14 0.40 19.70
CA LEU A 15 17.39 0.08 20.91
C LEU A 15 16.26 1.10 21.12
N TYR A 16 15.04 0.63 21.42
CA TYR A 16 13.87 1.48 21.65
C TYR A 16 14.13 2.58 22.70
N SER A 17 14.84 2.23 23.77
CA SER A 17 15.14 3.15 24.87
C SER A 17 16.20 4.22 24.52
N ASN A 18 16.97 4.03 23.44
CA ASN A 18 18.02 4.97 23.03
C ASN A 18 17.44 6.13 22.20
N LYS A 19 16.75 7.05 22.89
CA LYS A 19 16.13 8.24 22.29
C LYS A 19 17.12 9.15 21.58
N GLN A 20 18.39 9.20 22.02
CA GLN A 20 19.43 10.01 21.39
C GLN A 20 19.79 9.47 20.01
N ALA A 21 20.01 8.15 19.91
CA ALA A 21 20.28 7.51 18.63
C ALA A 21 19.09 7.63 17.68
N ILE A 22 17.85 7.45 18.17
CA ILE A 22 16.63 7.61 17.36
C ILE A 22 16.57 9.01 16.74
N LYS A 23 16.72 10.06 17.54
CA LYS A 23 16.72 11.45 17.05
C LYS A 23 17.87 11.72 16.09
N PHE A 24 19.05 11.18 16.36
CA PHE A 24 20.21 11.30 15.48
C PHE A 24 19.91 10.69 14.10
N TYR A 25 19.43 9.45 14.03
CA TYR A 25 19.13 8.81 12.75
C TYR A 25 17.99 9.50 12.00
N GLN A 26 16.94 9.93 12.69
CA GLN A 26 15.89 10.76 12.10
C GLN A 26 16.44 12.05 11.49
N SER A 27 17.37 12.73 12.16
CA SER A 27 18.02 13.95 11.64
C SER A 27 18.87 13.70 10.38
N LYS A 28 19.28 12.45 10.16
CA LYS A 28 20.07 12.01 9.00
C LYS A 28 19.21 11.38 7.90
N SER A 29 17.91 11.67 7.89
CA SER A 29 16.95 11.17 6.91
C SER A 29 16.73 9.66 6.91
N PHE A 30 17.15 8.95 7.96
CA PHE A 30 16.75 7.57 8.13
C PHE A 30 15.25 7.51 8.46
N GLN A 31 14.55 6.66 7.73
CA GLN A 31 13.13 6.44 7.92
C GLN A 31 12.91 5.24 8.84
N TYR A 32 11.99 5.41 9.79
CA TYR A 32 11.52 4.30 10.60
C TYR A 32 10.81 3.26 9.72
N ARG A 33 11.13 1.98 9.91
CA ARG A 33 10.55 0.87 9.13
C ARG A 33 9.67 -0.04 9.95
N VAL A 34 10.20 -0.59 11.04
CA VAL A 34 9.50 -1.63 11.80
C VAL A 34 9.92 -1.66 13.26
N HIS A 35 8.97 -2.05 14.11
CA HIS A 35 9.19 -2.36 15.52
C HIS A 35 9.59 -3.82 15.67
N LEU A 36 10.66 -4.07 16.40
CA LEU A 36 11.23 -5.38 16.63
C LEU A 36 11.07 -5.73 18.11
N PRO A 37 9.98 -6.42 18.50
CA PRO A 37 9.75 -6.76 19.90
C PRO A 37 10.80 -7.77 20.40
N HIS A 38 11.32 -7.56 21.62
CA HIS A 38 12.31 -8.44 22.27
C HIS A 38 13.56 -8.76 21.43
N TYR A 39 13.97 -7.85 20.55
CA TYR A 39 15.07 -8.09 19.61
C TYR A 39 16.46 -8.07 20.28
N TYR A 40 16.60 -7.32 21.37
CA TYR A 40 17.84 -7.24 22.12
C TYR A 40 17.70 -7.98 23.46
N CYS A 41 18.73 -8.72 23.85
CA CYS A 41 18.88 -9.21 25.22
C CYS A 41 20.07 -8.52 25.87
N ILE A 42 19.80 -7.62 26.82
CA ILE A 42 20.84 -6.87 27.54
C ILE A 42 20.68 -7.18 29.02
N LYS A 43 21.73 -7.74 29.65
CA LYS A 43 21.72 -8.16 31.06
C LYS A 43 20.58 -9.12 31.43
N GLY A 44 20.16 -9.97 30.49
CA GLY A 44 19.07 -10.93 30.70
C GLY A 44 17.67 -10.35 30.54
N GLU A 45 17.53 -9.04 30.29
CA GLU A 45 16.26 -8.40 29.95
C GLU A 45 16.07 -8.36 28.44
N ASN A 46 14.87 -8.73 28.00
CA ASN A 46 14.47 -8.63 26.60
C ASN A 46 13.94 -7.22 26.34
N LEU A 47 14.57 -6.54 25.38
CA LEU A 47 14.30 -5.16 25.05
C LEU A 47 13.94 -5.02 23.57
N ASP A 48 13.05 -4.07 23.32
CA ASP A 48 12.56 -3.77 22.00
C ASP A 48 13.58 -2.98 21.17
N GLY A 49 13.55 -3.23 19.87
CA GLY A 49 14.36 -2.54 18.87
C GLY A 49 13.50 -1.84 17.82
N TYR A 50 14.12 -0.90 17.12
CA TYR A 50 13.58 -0.25 15.95
C TYR A 50 14.50 -0.45 14.77
N CYS A 51 13.92 -0.77 13.62
CA CYS A 51 14.63 -0.80 12.36
C CYS A 51 14.44 0.53 11.61
N PHE A 52 15.56 1.11 11.20
CA PHE A 52 15.62 2.29 10.36
C PHE A 52 16.25 1.94 9.02
N ALA A 53 15.80 2.61 7.96
CA ALA A 53 16.34 2.46 6.62
C ALA A 53 16.63 3.83 5.98
N LEU A 54 17.76 3.92 5.30
CA LEU A 54 18.11 5.02 4.41
C LEU A 54 18.30 4.46 3.01
N TYR A 55 17.39 4.79 2.10
CA TYR A 55 17.51 4.39 0.70
C TYR A 55 18.43 5.37 -0.04
N LEU A 56 19.36 4.82 -0.82
CA LEU A 56 20.39 5.55 -1.55
C LEU A 56 20.34 5.14 -3.03
N ASN A 57 20.92 5.94 -3.93
CA ASN A 57 21.11 5.57 -5.33
C ASN A 57 19.82 5.12 -6.06
N GLY A 58 18.67 5.71 -5.73
CA GLY A 58 17.38 5.34 -6.34
C GLY A 58 16.77 4.04 -5.78
N GLY A 59 17.33 3.48 -4.71
CA GLY A 59 16.68 2.43 -3.94
C GLY A 59 15.32 2.91 -3.43
N TYR A 60 14.34 2.02 -3.43
CA TYR A 60 13.00 2.31 -2.95
C TYR A 60 12.56 1.22 -1.97
N PRO A 61 11.73 1.56 -0.98
CA PRO A 61 11.13 0.55 -0.13
C PRO A 61 10.28 -0.41 -0.96
N PRO A 62 10.04 -1.65 -0.49
CA PRO A 62 9.12 -2.56 -1.16
C PRO A 62 7.79 -1.84 -1.38
N PHE A 63 7.50 -1.56 -2.64
CA PHE A 63 6.33 -0.83 -3.06
C PHE A 63 5.17 -1.81 -3.13
N SER A 64 4.13 -1.61 -2.32
CA SER A 64 2.95 -2.45 -2.41
C SER A 64 2.15 -2.09 -3.67
N LEU A 65 1.49 -3.07 -4.28
CA LEU A 65 0.51 -2.80 -5.35
C LEU A 65 -0.58 -1.81 -4.89
N THR A 66 -0.88 -1.77 -3.59
CA THR A 66 -1.80 -0.79 -3.01
C THR A 66 -1.26 0.64 -3.09
N ASP A 67 0.06 0.81 -2.94
CA ASP A 67 0.72 2.11 -3.02
C ASP A 67 0.77 2.59 -4.47
N PHE A 68 0.93 1.65 -5.42
CA PHE A 68 0.78 1.93 -6.85
C PHE A 68 -0.62 2.40 -7.18
N LEU A 69 -1.62 1.60 -6.80
CA LEU A 69 -3.02 1.86 -7.15
C LEU A 69 -3.50 3.16 -6.51
N SER A 70 -3.13 3.44 -5.26
CA SER A 70 -3.49 4.70 -4.61
C SER A 70 -2.86 5.91 -5.28
N SER A 71 -1.56 5.85 -5.62
CA SER A 71 -0.86 6.91 -6.36
C SER A 71 -1.43 7.12 -7.76
N TRP A 72 -1.79 6.03 -8.44
CA TRP A 72 -2.42 6.07 -9.76
C TRP A 72 -3.85 6.61 -9.69
N TRP A 73 -4.59 6.24 -8.65
CA TRP A 73 -5.96 6.68 -8.39
C TRP A 73 -6.02 8.18 -8.15
N THR A 74 -5.14 8.73 -7.31
CA THR A 74 -5.04 10.18 -7.08
C THR A 74 -4.65 10.92 -8.35
N TYR A 75 -3.66 10.41 -9.10
CA TYR A 75 -3.26 10.97 -10.39
C TYR A 75 -4.40 11.01 -11.42
N MET A 76 -5.22 9.95 -11.48
CA MET A 76 -6.38 9.87 -12.37
C MET A 76 -7.49 10.85 -12.00
N ILE A 77 -7.75 11.04 -10.70
CA ILE A 77 -8.78 11.97 -10.21
C ILE A 77 -8.40 13.43 -10.51
N GLU A 78 -7.13 13.78 -10.32
CA GLU A 78 -6.66 15.16 -10.43
C GLU A 78 -6.62 15.67 -11.88
N ARG A 79 -6.39 14.78 -12.86
CA ARG A 79 -6.29 15.17 -14.27
C ARG A 79 -7.63 15.22 -15.01
N ASN A 80 -8.59 14.33 -14.72
CA ASN A 80 -9.84 14.22 -15.50
C ASN A 80 -11.04 13.67 -14.69
N PRO A 81 -11.60 14.45 -13.74
CA PRO A 81 -12.73 13.99 -12.93
C PRO A 81 -13.97 13.63 -13.77
N CYS A 82 -14.24 14.40 -14.84
CA CYS A 82 -15.40 14.17 -15.72
C CYS A 82 -15.33 12.84 -16.49
N ARG A 83 -14.14 12.38 -16.87
CA ARG A 83 -13.96 11.14 -17.64
C ARG A 83 -14.05 9.91 -16.73
N LEU A 84 -13.61 10.02 -15.48
CA LEU A 84 -13.81 8.99 -14.45
C LEU A 84 -15.30 8.79 -14.16
N ILE A 85 -16.05 9.89 -14.02
CA ILE A 85 -17.51 9.86 -13.83
C ILE A 85 -18.19 9.17 -15.01
N GLN A 86 -17.77 9.42 -16.26
CA GLN A 86 -18.34 8.76 -17.44
C GLN A 86 -18.06 7.25 -17.48
N ILE A 87 -16.83 6.82 -17.14
CA ILE A 87 -16.47 5.40 -17.09
C ILE A 87 -17.24 4.68 -15.98
N VAL A 88 -17.32 5.28 -14.78
CA VAL A 88 -18.10 4.71 -13.67
C VAL A 88 -19.58 4.62 -14.04
N ARG A 89 -20.15 5.66 -14.68
CA ARG A 89 -21.53 5.61 -15.17
C ARG A 89 -21.76 4.50 -16.19
N HIS A 90 -20.82 4.29 -17.11
CA HIS A 90 -20.90 3.20 -18.09
C HIS A 90 -20.85 1.81 -17.44
N PHE A 91 -19.98 1.61 -16.44
CA PHE A 91 -19.89 0.34 -15.72
C PHE A 91 -21.09 0.08 -14.80
N VAL A 92 -21.61 1.10 -14.12
CA VAL A 92 -22.83 0.99 -13.30
C VAL A 92 -24.04 0.68 -14.18
N ALA A 93 -24.18 1.34 -15.33
CA ALA A 93 -25.25 1.06 -16.28
C ALA A 93 -25.19 -0.40 -16.81
N ASN A 94 -24.00 -0.91 -17.10
CA ASN A 94 -23.82 -2.29 -17.58
C ASN A 94 -24.06 -3.37 -16.50
N LYS A 95 -23.90 -3.05 -15.21
CA LYS A 95 -24.31 -3.96 -14.12
C LYS A 95 -25.82 -3.88 -13.83
N PHE A 96 -26.46 -2.75 -14.11
CA PHE A 96 -27.89 -2.58 -13.89
C PHE A 96 -28.73 -3.35 -14.92
N THR A 97 -28.32 -3.33 -16.19
CA THR A 97 -28.97 -4.10 -17.26
C THR A 97 -28.92 -5.61 -17.04
N PHE A 98 -27.88 -6.14 -16.39
CA PHE A 98 -27.78 -7.56 -16.06
C PHE A 98 -28.77 -8.02 -14.97
N LYS A 99 -29.14 -7.12 -14.04
CA LYS A 99 -30.10 -7.45 -12.98
C LYS A 99 -31.55 -7.46 -13.49
N ASP A 100 -31.86 -6.63 -14.47
CA ASP A 100 -33.20 -6.54 -15.08
C ASP A 100 -33.55 -7.76 -15.96
N ASP A 101 -32.58 -8.35 -16.66
CA ASP A 101 -32.86 -9.51 -17.53
C ASP A 101 -33.11 -10.83 -16.76
N HIS A 102 -32.53 -10.99 -15.57
CA HIS A 102 -32.78 -12.18 -14.77
C HIS A 102 -34.20 -12.20 -14.15
N GLN A 103 -34.74 -11.03 -13.76
CA GLN A 103 -36.14 -10.93 -13.31
C GLN A 103 -37.14 -11.11 -14.45
N ARG A 104 -36.82 -10.58 -15.65
CA ARG A 104 -37.71 -10.68 -16.82
C ARG A 104 -37.82 -12.12 -17.33
N THR A 105 -36.72 -12.89 -17.34
CA THR A 105 -36.73 -14.31 -17.76
C THR A 105 -37.42 -15.26 -16.78
N SER A 106 -37.50 -14.92 -15.49
CA SER A 106 -38.25 -15.72 -14.50
C SER A 106 -39.77 -15.61 -14.67
N SER A 107 -40.26 -14.44 -15.13
CA SER A 107 -41.70 -14.20 -15.29
C SER A 107 -42.30 -14.92 -16.51
N TYR A 108 -41.61 -14.95 -17.66
CA TYR A 108 -42.09 -15.68 -18.85
C TYR A 108 -42.08 -17.20 -18.69
N LYS A 109 -41.13 -17.76 -17.91
CA LYS A 109 -41.11 -19.19 -17.58
C LYS A 109 -42.26 -19.63 -16.67
N GLN A 110 -42.84 -18.69 -15.91
CA GLN A 110 -43.96 -18.98 -15.02
C GLN A 110 -45.31 -18.92 -15.75
N ILE A 111 -45.45 -18.02 -16.73
CA ILE A 111 -46.65 -17.90 -17.57
C ILE A 111 -46.77 -19.07 -18.56
N SER A 112 -45.66 -19.53 -19.13
CA SER A 112 -45.63 -20.67 -20.08
C SER A 112 -45.81 -22.06 -19.44
N ARG A 113 -45.90 -22.15 -18.11
CA ARG A 113 -46.27 -23.38 -17.39
C ARG A 113 -47.76 -23.46 -17.00
N ILE A 114 -48.53 -22.40 -17.25
CA ILE A 114 -49.94 -22.27 -16.86
C ILE A 114 -50.88 -22.35 -18.09
N ILE A 115 -50.34 -22.27 -19.31
CA ILE A 115 -51.06 -22.51 -20.58
C ILE A 115 -50.71 -23.91 -21.07
#